data_AF-A0A3D4IS02-F1
#
_entry.id   AF-A0A3D4IS02-F1
#
_cell.length_a   1.000
_cell.length_b   1.000
_cell.length_c   1.000
_cell.angle_alpha   90.00
_cell.angle_beta   90.00
_cell.angle_gamma   90.00
#
_symmetry.space_group_name_H-M   'P 1'
#
loop_
_entity.id
_entity.type
_entity.pdbx_description
1 polymer ?
#
loop_
_entity_poly.entity_id
_entity_poly.type
_entity_poly.pdbx_seq_one_letter_code
_entity_poly.pdbx_strand_id
1 'polypeptide(L)'
;MIITIKRKNKIRGYRRNPHSIKSKECMKKFYYLIPVLLLLMSVNLSAQDNPLLGNWLMDTDKSVKAMADDTKARYDSLDTERKARVKSSMTGRSFQFMEGGKIKVLWKAGEQQRESVGAWELGEERGTVKITKIGR
;
A
#
# COMPACT_ATOMS: atom_id res chain seq x y z
N MET A 1 -61.50 53.72 -4.26
CA MET A 1 -62.16 52.95 -5.34
C MET A 1 -61.09 52.25 -6.14
N ILE A 2 -60.96 50.93 -5.98
CA ILE A 2 -60.06 50.08 -6.77
C ILE A 2 -60.84 48.80 -7.07
N ILE A 3 -60.99 48.51 -8.36
CA ILE A 3 -61.76 47.40 -8.93
C ILE A 3 -60.86 46.17 -8.93
N THR A 4 -61.35 45.04 -8.38
CA THR A 4 -60.63 43.75 -8.44
C THR A 4 -61.31 42.84 -9.45
N ILE A 5 -60.61 42.55 -10.55
CA ILE A 5 -61.08 41.70 -11.66
C ILE A 5 -60.73 40.23 -11.36
N LYS A 6 -61.73 39.35 -11.34
CA LYS A 6 -61.55 37.89 -11.23
C LYS A 6 -61.15 37.28 -12.58
N ARG A 7 -59.96 36.69 -12.66
CA ARG A 7 -59.54 35.85 -13.80
C ARG A 7 -59.98 34.40 -13.55
N LYS A 8 -60.98 33.90 -14.28
CA LYS A 8 -61.28 32.46 -14.37
C LYS A 8 -60.18 31.77 -15.17
N ASN A 9 -59.34 30.97 -14.53
CA ASN A 9 -58.38 30.12 -15.23
C ASN A 9 -58.87 28.67 -15.21
N LYS A 10 -59.34 28.18 -16.37
CA LYS A 10 -59.83 26.83 -16.60
C LYS A 10 -58.62 25.90 -16.78
N ILE A 11 -58.19 25.23 -15.70
CA ILE A 11 -57.12 24.24 -15.79
C ILE A 11 -57.72 22.94 -16.33
N ARG A 12 -57.39 22.58 -17.58
CA ARG A 12 -57.67 21.27 -18.17
C ARG A 12 -56.90 20.21 -17.37
N GLY A 13 -57.60 19.16 -16.95
CA GLY A 13 -56.98 18.01 -16.29
C GLY A 13 -55.96 17.34 -17.21
N TYR A 14 -54.74 17.16 -16.71
CA TYR A 14 -53.73 16.33 -17.36
C TYR A 14 -54.12 14.86 -17.21
N ARG A 15 -54.30 14.15 -18.34
CA ARG A 15 -54.35 12.69 -18.40
C ARG A 15 -53.03 12.14 -17.85
N ARG A 16 -53.10 11.21 -16.89
CA ARG A 16 -51.94 10.47 -16.38
C ARG A 16 -51.33 9.62 -17.50
N ASN A 17 -50.05 9.83 -17.79
CA ASN A 17 -49.25 8.97 -18.66
C ASN A 17 -48.73 7.78 -17.82
N PRO A 18 -48.98 6.51 -18.19
CA PRO A 18 -48.71 5.35 -17.32
C PRO A 18 -47.22 4.98 -17.19
N HIS A 19 -46.30 5.65 -17.89
CA HIS A 19 -44.87 5.33 -17.84
C HIS A 19 -44.16 5.74 -16.53
N SER A 20 -44.81 6.51 -15.65
CA SER A 20 -44.17 7.03 -14.43
C SER A 20 -44.12 6.06 -13.25
N ILE A 21 -44.80 4.90 -13.30
CA ILE A 21 -44.90 4.00 -12.14
C ILE A 21 -43.66 3.09 -12.04
N LYS A 22 -43.00 2.74 -13.16
CA LYS A 22 -41.82 1.85 -13.15
C LYS A 22 -40.53 2.50 -12.62
N SER A 23 -40.41 3.84 -12.59
CA SER A 23 -39.15 4.48 -12.15
C SER A 23 -39.03 4.65 -10.63
N LYS A 24 -40.15 4.70 -9.89
CA LYS A 24 -40.14 4.89 -8.43
C LYS A 24 -39.70 3.63 -7.67
N GLU A 25 -39.98 2.45 -8.22
CA GLU A 25 -39.50 1.16 -7.70
C GLU A 25 -37.99 0.99 -7.90
N CYS A 26 -37.46 1.47 -9.03
CA CYS A 26 -36.04 1.39 -9.34
C CYS A 26 -35.20 2.30 -8.43
N MET A 27 -35.63 3.55 -8.21
CA MET A 27 -34.92 4.48 -7.32
C MET A 27 -34.85 4.02 -5.86
N LYS A 28 -35.88 3.34 -5.34
CA LYS A 28 -35.84 2.76 -3.99
C LYS A 28 -34.83 1.62 -3.87
N LYS A 29 -34.65 0.82 -4.93
CA LYS A 29 -33.65 -0.27 -4.97
C LYS A 29 -32.21 0.25 -5.01
N PHE A 30 -31.97 1.40 -5.65
CA PHE A 30 -30.67 2.05 -5.65
C PHE A 30 -30.27 2.62 -4.28
N TYR A 31 -31.23 3.08 -3.46
CA TYR A 31 -30.96 3.59 -2.11
C TYR A 31 -30.38 2.54 -1.17
N TYR A 32 -30.69 1.25 -1.37
CA TYR A 32 -30.11 0.15 -0.59
C TYR A 32 -28.73 -0.30 -1.08
N LEU A 33 -28.35 0.03 -2.33
CA LEU A 33 -27.03 -0.31 -2.88
C LEU A 33 -25.92 0.63 -2.38
N ILE A 34 -26.24 1.91 -2.15
CA ILE A 34 -25.27 2.91 -1.66
C ILE A 34 -24.68 2.57 -0.29
N PRO A 35 -25.46 2.20 0.75
CA PRO A 35 -24.89 1.85 2.06
C PRO A 35 -24.10 0.53 2.02
N VAL A 36 -24.48 -0.43 1.18
CA VAL A 36 -23.72 -1.68 0.99
C VAL A 36 -22.38 -1.40 0.30
N LEU A 37 -22.36 -0.51 -0.69
CA LEU A 37 -21.13 -0.09 -1.37
C LEU A 37 -20.20 0.71 -0.42
N LEU A 38 -20.76 1.58 0.43
CA LEU A 38 -20.01 2.29 1.47
C LEU A 38 -19.46 1.36 2.56
N LEU A 39 -20.19 0.29 2.90
CA LEU A 39 -19.75 -0.76 3.82
C LEU A 39 -18.60 -1.61 3.22
N LEU A 40 -18.63 -1.86 1.91
CA LEU A 40 -17.55 -2.55 1.19
C LEU A 40 -16.29 -1.68 1.01
N MET A 41 -16.43 -0.35 1.00
CA MET A 41 -15.29 0.59 0.95
C MET A 41 -14.60 0.74 2.32
N SER A 42 -15.27 0.41 3.43
CA SER A 42 -14.70 0.58 4.78
C SER A 42 -13.74 -0.55 5.19
N VAL A 43 -13.69 -1.65 4.44
CA VAL A 43 -12.83 -2.80 4.75
C VAL A 43 -11.41 -2.74 4.16
N ASN A 44 -11.07 -1.74 3.33
CA ASN A 44 -9.75 -1.68 2.69
C ASN A 44 -8.93 -0.40 2.97
N LEU A 45 -9.32 0.41 3.94
CA LEU A 45 -8.46 1.49 4.43
C LEU A 45 -7.85 1.14 5.80
N SER A 46 -7.30 -0.07 5.89
CA SER A 46 -6.13 -0.24 6.74
C SER A 46 -4.96 0.42 6.01
N ALA A 47 -4.90 1.75 6.06
CA ALA A 47 -3.61 2.44 6.07
C ALA A 47 -2.92 1.98 7.36
N GLN A 48 -2.45 0.74 7.36
CA GLN A 48 -1.45 0.32 8.31
C GLN A 48 -0.27 1.21 7.98
N ASP A 49 -0.02 2.19 8.83
CA ASP A 49 1.30 2.78 9.02
C ASP A 49 2.23 1.63 9.41
N ASN A 50 2.60 0.81 8.43
CA ASN A 50 3.48 -0.31 8.65
C ASN A 50 4.86 0.33 8.79
N PRO A 51 5.46 0.28 9.99
CA PRO A 51 6.66 1.06 10.30
C PRO A 51 7.86 0.67 9.43
N LEU A 52 7.78 -0.44 8.70
CA LEU A 52 8.79 -0.86 7.75
C LEU A 52 8.72 -0.14 6.40
N LEU A 53 7.58 0.43 6.01
CA LEU A 53 7.45 1.08 4.71
C LEU A 53 8.43 2.25 4.57
N GLY A 54 8.99 2.39 3.37
CA GLY A 54 9.94 3.45 3.04
C GLY A 54 11.36 2.94 2.77
N ASN A 55 12.30 3.88 2.80
CA ASN A 55 13.70 3.65 2.43
C ASN A 55 14.57 3.46 3.68
N TRP A 56 15.25 2.33 3.75
CA TRP A 56 16.16 1.96 4.81
C TRP A 56 17.58 1.88 4.26
N LEU A 57 18.51 2.48 4.97
CA LEU A 57 19.94 2.40 4.67
C LEU A 57 20.59 1.36 5.58
N MET A 58 21.40 0.50 4.99
CA MET A 58 22.11 -0.52 5.75
C MET A 58 23.26 0.09 6.54
N ASP A 59 23.14 0.05 7.87
CA ASP A 59 24.27 0.28 8.77
C ASP A 59 25.11 -1.00 8.83
N THR A 60 26.21 -1.01 8.08
CA THR A 60 27.06 -2.20 7.96
C THR A 60 27.76 -2.52 9.28
N ASP A 61 28.15 -1.52 10.06
CA ASP A 61 28.84 -1.73 11.34
C ASP A 61 27.90 -2.35 12.38
N LYS A 62 26.65 -1.87 12.46
CA LYS A 62 25.63 -2.51 13.31
C LYS A 62 25.30 -3.91 12.82
N SER A 63 25.21 -4.12 11.51
CA SER A 63 24.88 -5.42 10.93
C SER A 63 25.95 -6.48 11.25
N VAL A 64 27.24 -6.12 11.18
CA VAL A 64 28.34 -7.02 11.55
C VAL A 64 28.32 -7.34 13.04
N LYS A 65 28.03 -6.36 13.90
CA LYS A 65 27.91 -6.58 15.35
C LYS A 65 26.72 -7.47 15.73
N ALA A 66 25.64 -7.42 14.94
CA ALA A 66 24.41 -8.18 15.15
C ALA A 66 24.41 -9.57 14.49
N MET A 67 25.54 -10.01 13.90
CA MET A 67 25.65 -11.36 13.35
C MET A 67 25.52 -12.41 14.46
N ALA A 68 24.84 -13.53 14.16
CA ALA A 68 24.80 -14.69 15.04
C ALA A 68 26.21 -15.23 15.31
N ASP A 69 26.45 -15.82 16.48
CA ASP A 69 27.78 -16.19 16.98
C ASP A 69 28.58 -17.05 16.00
N ASP A 70 27.96 -18.07 15.39
CA ASP A 70 28.62 -18.92 14.39
C ASP A 70 29.05 -18.15 13.14
N THR A 71 28.22 -17.21 12.68
CA THR A 71 28.52 -16.38 11.51
C THR A 71 29.60 -15.36 11.86
N LYS A 72 29.54 -14.81 13.06
CA LYS A 72 30.51 -13.86 13.58
C LYS A 72 31.88 -14.50 13.76
N ALA A 73 31.96 -15.72 14.31
CA ALA A 73 33.22 -16.47 14.43
C ALA A 73 33.88 -16.70 13.07
N ARG A 74 33.08 -17.07 12.05
CA ARG A 74 33.57 -17.20 10.66
C ARG A 74 34.04 -15.86 10.11
N TYR A 75 33.29 -14.79 10.31
CA TYR A 75 33.70 -13.44 9.89
C TYR A 75 34.99 -13.00 10.59
N ASP A 76 35.12 -13.25 11.88
CA ASP A 76 36.27 -12.88 12.71
C ASP A 76 37.52 -13.68 12.37
N SER A 77 37.39 -14.91 11.87
CA SER A 77 38.51 -15.71 11.35
C SER A 77 39.10 -15.22 10.04
N LEU A 78 38.44 -14.29 9.34
CA LEU A 78 38.95 -13.74 8.09
C LEU A 78 40.14 -12.81 8.34
N ASP A 79 41.05 -12.78 7.38
CA ASP A 79 42.12 -11.77 7.33
C ASP A 79 41.53 -10.35 7.15
N THR A 80 42.35 -9.33 7.47
CA THR A 80 41.91 -7.93 7.44
C THR A 80 41.44 -7.49 6.05
N GLU A 81 42.08 -7.97 4.99
CA GLU A 81 41.73 -7.61 3.61
C GLU A 81 40.36 -8.19 3.22
N ARG A 82 40.09 -9.46 3.52
CA ARG A 82 38.79 -10.10 3.26
C ARG A 82 37.70 -9.47 4.09
N LYS A 83 37.95 -9.13 5.36
CA LYS A 83 36.98 -8.39 6.19
C LYS A 83 36.62 -7.05 5.56
N ALA A 84 37.61 -6.29 5.09
CA ALA A 84 37.39 -5.02 4.40
C ALA A 84 36.59 -5.20 3.10
N ARG A 85 36.90 -6.25 2.33
CA ARG A 85 36.17 -6.57 1.09
C ARG A 85 34.71 -6.94 1.34
N VAL A 86 34.44 -7.79 2.33
CA VAL A 86 33.08 -8.16 2.73
C VAL A 86 32.32 -6.93 3.20
N LYS A 87 32.91 -6.12 4.09
CA LYS A 87 32.32 -4.87 4.56
C LYS A 87 31.98 -3.93 3.41
N SER A 88 32.94 -3.68 2.51
CA SER A 88 32.74 -2.85 1.33
C SER A 88 31.61 -3.35 0.42
N SER A 89 31.45 -4.67 0.27
CA SER A 89 30.36 -5.26 -0.52
C SER A 89 28.95 -5.09 0.08
N MET A 90 28.88 -4.81 1.38
CA MET A 90 27.65 -4.59 2.14
C MET A 90 27.35 -3.10 2.33
N THR A 91 28.39 -2.26 2.32
CA THR A 91 28.26 -0.81 2.42
C THR A 91 27.45 -0.23 1.25
N GLY A 92 26.56 0.73 1.57
CA GLY A 92 25.79 1.44 0.56
C GLY A 92 24.61 0.64 -0.01
N ARG A 93 24.25 -0.48 0.63
CA ARG A 93 22.99 -1.17 0.34
C ARG A 93 21.81 -0.38 0.91
N SER A 94 20.77 -0.23 0.11
CA SER A 94 19.48 0.32 0.55
C SER A 94 18.35 -0.65 0.29
N PHE A 95 17.35 -0.61 1.15
CA PHE A 95 16.16 -1.44 1.11
C PHE A 95 14.95 -0.52 1.05
N GLN A 96 14.14 -0.66 0.01
CA GLN A 96 12.88 0.06 -0.14
C GLN A 96 11.75 -0.92 0.07
N PHE A 97 11.08 -0.83 1.22
CA PHE A 97 9.89 -1.60 1.53
C PHE A 97 8.67 -0.83 1.02
N MET A 98 7.94 -1.43 0.10
CA MET A 98 6.77 -0.84 -0.54
C MET A 98 5.51 -1.55 -0.08
N GLU A 99 4.38 -0.87 -0.26
CA GLU A 99 3.05 -1.44 -0.03
C GLU A 99 2.82 -2.71 -0.85
N GLY A 100 1.94 -3.56 -0.35
CA GLY A 100 1.61 -4.84 -1.00
C GLY A 100 2.74 -5.89 -0.93
N GLY A 101 3.61 -5.80 0.08
CA GLY A 101 4.64 -6.81 0.35
C GLY A 101 5.78 -6.83 -0.66
N LYS A 102 6.02 -5.74 -1.41
CA LYS A 102 7.12 -5.65 -2.38
C LYS A 102 8.35 -5.00 -1.77
N ILE A 103 9.53 -5.52 -2.06
CA ILE A 103 10.80 -4.93 -1.63
C ILE A 103 11.73 -4.73 -2.82
N LYS A 104 12.43 -3.59 -2.84
CA LYS A 104 13.54 -3.33 -3.76
C LYS A 104 14.83 -3.18 -2.96
N VAL A 105 15.86 -3.90 -3.36
CA VAL A 105 17.21 -3.78 -2.78
C VAL A 105 18.11 -3.16 -3.82
N LEU A 106 18.79 -2.07 -3.46
CA LEU A 106 19.74 -1.39 -4.34
C LEU A 106 21.14 -1.50 -3.74
N TRP A 107 22.14 -1.77 -4.58
CA TRP A 107 23.53 -1.84 -4.16
C TRP A 107 24.49 -1.49 -5.30
N LYS A 108 25.71 -1.10 -4.96
CA LYS A 108 26.76 -0.86 -5.95
C LYS A 108 27.60 -2.12 -6.17
N ALA A 109 27.95 -2.37 -7.43
CA ALA A 109 28.91 -3.39 -7.84
C ALA A 109 29.95 -2.72 -8.74
N GLY A 110 31.02 -2.21 -8.15
CA GLY A 110 31.95 -1.29 -8.81
C GLY A 110 31.27 0.06 -9.08
N GLU A 111 31.33 0.54 -10.31
CA GLU A 111 30.68 1.78 -10.74
C GLU A 111 29.19 1.61 -11.09
N GLN A 112 28.73 0.38 -11.25
CA GLN A 112 27.36 0.09 -11.63
C GLN A 112 26.46 -0.06 -10.41
N GLN A 113 25.31 0.60 -10.45
CA GLN A 113 24.22 0.35 -9.51
C GLN A 113 23.41 -0.87 -9.99
N ARG A 114 23.18 -1.82 -9.08
CA ARG A 114 22.33 -2.99 -9.31
C ARG A 114 21.09 -2.88 -8.43
N GLU A 115 20.00 -3.43 -8.93
CA GLU A 115 18.78 -3.58 -8.17
C GLU A 115 18.29 -5.03 -8.19
N SER A 116 17.56 -5.42 -7.14
CA SER A 116 16.78 -6.65 -7.09
C SER A 116 15.43 -6.33 -6.52
N VAL A 117 14.39 -6.92 -7.10
CA VAL A 117 13.03 -6.85 -6.58
C VAL A 117 12.67 -8.19 -5.96
N GLY A 118 11.88 -8.17 -4.90
CA GLY A 118 11.36 -9.35 -4.24
C GLY A 118 10.08 -9.06 -3.49
N ALA A 119 9.68 -10.01 -2.67
CA ALA A 119 8.59 -9.88 -1.73
C ALA A 119 9.13 -9.85 -0.30
N TRP A 120 8.37 -9.23 0.61
CA TRP A 120 8.64 -9.25 2.04
C TRP A 120 7.36 -9.48 2.82
N GLU A 121 7.51 -10.16 3.95
CA GLU A 121 6.42 -10.43 4.90
C GLU A 121 6.97 -10.23 6.32
N LEU A 122 6.11 -9.78 7.23
CA LEU A 122 6.42 -9.79 8.65
C LEU A 122 6.52 -11.24 9.12
N GLY A 123 7.60 -11.58 9.82
CA GLY A 123 7.71 -12.89 10.45
C GLY A 123 6.79 -13.00 11.67
N GLU A 124 6.54 -14.23 12.11
CA GLU A 124 5.71 -14.53 13.28
C GLU A 124 6.34 -13.98 14.58
N GLU A 125 7.67 -13.89 14.61
CA GLU A 125 8.42 -13.30 15.72
C GLU A 125 8.53 -11.78 15.58
N ARG A 126 8.32 -11.06 16.69
CA ARG A 126 8.44 -9.60 16.70
C ARG A 126 9.83 -9.16 16.24
N GLY A 127 9.86 -8.24 15.29
CA GLY A 127 11.11 -7.67 14.75
C GLY A 127 11.76 -8.51 13.67
N THR A 128 11.13 -9.59 13.21
CA THR A 128 11.62 -10.40 12.10
C THR A 128 10.91 -10.04 10.79
N VAL A 129 11.67 -10.00 9.70
CA VAL A 129 11.16 -9.78 8.34
C VAL A 129 11.68 -10.88 7.45
N LYS A 130 10.76 -11.54 6.74
CA LYS A 130 11.09 -12.58 5.78
C LYS A 130 11.16 -11.95 4.39
N ILE A 131 12.31 -12.04 3.74
CA ILE A 131 12.51 -11.51 2.38
C ILE A 131 12.61 -12.69 1.42
N THR A 132 11.71 -12.72 0.45
CA THR A 132 11.68 -13.72 -0.61
C THR A 132 12.12 -13.06 -1.91
N LYS A 133 13.25 -13.49 -2.45
CA LYS A 133 13.72 -12.99 -3.74
C LYS A 133 12.91 -13.61 -4.87
N ILE A 134 12.32 -12.76 -5.71
CA ILE A 134 11.80 -13.18 -7.01
C ILE A 134 12.99 -13.10 -7.97
N GLY A 135 13.20 -14.13 -8.79
CA GLY A 135 14.43 -14.38 -9.56
C GLY A 135 14.96 -13.21 -10.41
N ARG A 136 16.23 -13.33 -10.82
CA ARG A 136 17.03 -12.33 -11.56
C ARG A 136 16.35 -11.78 -12.80
#